data_AF-A0A961X4E6-F1
#
_entry.id   AF-A0A961X4E6-F1
#
_cell.length_a   1.000
_cell.length_b   1.000
_cell.length_c   1.000
_cell.angle_alpha   90.00
_cell.angle_beta   90.00
_cell.angle_gamma   90.00
#
_symmetry.space_group_name_H-M   'P 1'
#
loop_
_entity.id
_entity.type
_entity.pdbx_description
1 polymer ?
#
loop_
_entity_poly.entity_id
_entity_poly.type
_entity_poly.pdbx_seq_one_letter_code
_entity_poly.pdbx_strand_id
1 'polypeptide(L)'
;MPLGTGIAHNVAFPALDLTARIRGSVIGGTQGLIASEFPSSTGYRDIGISATGSISGDSTAIFLQGGDNLVRNNGTVTGGLGSAIHVVNFHDAWVYNDGTVNGTIKFETGSSFRLVNTNLVNGTVAAANTSGTIVNAGAIENTAGAVIAASSTSAVVVKNSGTLTGNVLAALLSDQADRMVNSGMVNGDVLLLGGNDKYTHAAGGSVAGTVKGGTGNDILRGSTAADIFNGEAGNDRLFGGGGEDVLTGGGDADLLSGGGQHDTFVFLTANDSTAAASDRITDFQHGLDQIDLANVNAGVLDFNGLGGFTGGGTGSVRYVLN
;
A
#
# COMPACT_ATOMS: atom_id res chain seq x y z
N MET A 1 14.93 31.23 11.69
CA MET A 1 14.32 32.36 12.45
C MET A 1 12.94 31.93 12.92
N PRO A 2 12.51 32.24 14.15
CA PRO A 2 11.12 32.02 14.55
C PRO A 2 10.23 32.95 13.73
N LEU A 3 9.30 32.41 12.95
CA LEU A 3 8.21 33.22 12.41
C LEU A 3 7.28 33.49 13.60
N GLY A 4 7.15 34.76 13.98
CA GLY A 4 6.28 35.20 15.07
C GLY A 4 4.82 34.84 14.83
N THR A 5 3.94 35.17 15.77
CA THR A 5 2.49 34.90 15.76
C THR A 5 1.70 35.68 14.68
N GLY A 6 2.33 36.05 13.56
CA GLY A 6 1.72 36.79 12.45
C GLY A 6 1.46 35.92 11.21
N ILE A 7 0.74 36.49 10.24
CA ILE A 7 0.55 35.88 8.92
C ILE A 7 1.81 36.14 8.09
N ALA A 8 2.50 35.09 7.66
CA ALA A 8 3.61 35.19 6.71
C ALA A 8 3.14 34.78 5.30
N HIS A 9 3.51 35.56 4.30
CA HIS A 9 3.25 35.23 2.89
C HIS A 9 4.53 34.74 2.22
N ASN A 10 4.46 33.59 1.51
CA ASN A 10 5.54 32.98 0.73
C ASN A 10 6.92 32.99 1.42
N VAL A 11 7.23 31.95 2.19
CA VAL A 11 8.52 31.87 2.90
C VAL A 11 9.52 31.04 2.08
N ALA A 12 10.55 31.69 1.54
CA ALA A 12 11.62 31.04 0.77
C ALA A 12 12.96 31.10 1.52
N PHE A 13 13.69 29.97 1.59
CA PHE A 13 15.00 29.87 2.22
C PHE A 13 16.07 29.37 1.25
N PRO A 14 17.15 30.14 1.00
CA PRO A 14 18.25 29.73 0.11
C PRO A 14 19.43 29.04 0.83
N ALA A 15 19.30 28.67 2.11
CA ALA A 15 20.40 28.13 2.92
C ALA A 15 20.46 26.60 2.91
N LEU A 16 21.68 26.03 3.05
CA LEU A 16 21.90 24.58 3.25
C LEU A 16 21.08 24.04 4.41
N ASP A 17 21.15 24.73 5.56
CA ASP A 17 20.44 24.33 6.77
C ASP A 17 19.30 25.29 7.09
N LEU A 18 18.14 24.72 7.40
CA LEU A 18 16.95 25.45 7.78
C LEU A 18 16.34 24.86 9.03
N THR A 19 16.01 25.71 9.99
CA THR A 19 15.04 25.39 11.04
C THR A 19 13.92 26.41 11.06
N ALA A 20 12.71 25.94 10.79
CA ALA A 20 11.48 26.73 10.85
C ALA A 20 10.56 26.18 11.95
N ARG A 21 9.96 27.10 12.70
CA ARG A 21 8.96 26.80 13.75
C ARG A 21 7.75 27.69 13.53
N ILE A 22 6.63 27.10 13.11
CA ILE A 22 5.41 27.78 12.74
C ILE A 22 4.40 27.69 13.89
N ARG A 23 4.07 28.84 14.47
CA ARG A 23 3.05 28.95 15.54
C ARG A 23 1.80 29.74 15.13
N GLY A 24 1.93 30.55 14.06
CA GLY A 24 0.85 31.29 13.43
C GLY A 24 0.49 30.70 12.05
N SER A 25 -0.01 31.53 11.15
CA SER A 25 -0.41 31.10 9.81
C SER A 25 0.60 31.51 8.75
N VAL A 26 0.94 30.60 7.85
CA VAL A 26 1.69 30.87 6.63
C VAL A 26 0.76 30.65 5.45
N ILE A 27 0.47 31.71 4.69
CA ILE A 27 -0.43 31.66 3.53
C ILE A 27 0.37 32.08 2.31
N GLY A 28 0.77 31.11 1.49
CA GLY A 28 1.42 31.41 0.21
C GLY A 28 0.46 31.38 -0.98
N GLY A 29 0.93 31.90 -2.11
CA GLY A 29 0.27 31.77 -3.41
C GLY A 29 0.41 30.35 -3.93
N THR A 30 1.04 30.14 -5.10
CA THR A 30 1.29 28.78 -5.62
C THR A 30 1.94 27.85 -4.59
N GLN A 31 2.88 28.35 -3.79
CA GLN A 31 3.53 27.60 -2.72
C GLN A 31 3.51 28.35 -1.37
N GLY A 32 3.18 27.66 -0.28
CA GLY A 32 3.16 28.21 1.08
C GLY A 32 4.55 28.51 1.65
N LEU A 33 5.31 27.44 1.86
CA LEU A 33 6.71 27.45 2.29
C LEU A 33 7.55 26.70 1.25
N ILE A 34 8.67 27.32 0.88
CA ILE A 34 9.62 26.80 -0.11
C ILE A 34 11.00 26.72 0.54
N ALA A 35 11.62 25.54 0.51
CA ALA A 35 13.02 25.39 0.86
C ALA A 35 13.69 24.47 -0.16
N SER A 36 14.34 25.07 -1.14
CA SER A 36 14.90 24.39 -2.30
C SER A 36 16.39 24.65 -2.43
N GLU A 37 17.17 23.59 -2.49
CA GLU A 37 18.58 23.63 -2.88
C GLU A 37 18.84 22.61 -4.00
N PHE A 38 19.68 22.99 -4.96
CA PHE A 38 20.13 22.10 -6.02
C PHE A 38 21.56 22.49 -6.42
N PRO A 39 22.52 21.56 -6.58
CA PRO A 39 22.50 20.13 -6.28
C PRO A 39 23.34 19.86 -5.01
N SER A 40 22.74 19.75 -3.84
CA SER A 40 23.49 19.41 -2.61
C SER A 40 22.80 18.27 -1.87
N SER A 41 23.51 17.17 -1.71
CA SER A 41 23.12 16.03 -0.87
C SER A 41 23.43 16.28 0.62
N THR A 42 23.60 17.53 1.05
CA THR A 42 24.26 17.87 2.32
C THR A 42 23.52 18.87 3.20
N GLY A 43 22.45 19.51 2.73
CA GLY A 43 21.69 20.45 3.55
C GLY A 43 20.61 19.75 4.38
N TYR A 44 20.30 20.28 5.56
CA TYR A 44 19.28 19.74 6.46
C TYR A 44 18.15 20.74 6.72
N ARG A 45 16.91 20.34 6.40
CA ARG A 45 15.70 21.14 6.64
C ARG A 45 14.85 20.54 7.75
N ASP A 46 14.59 21.31 8.80
CA ASP A 46 13.67 20.97 9.89
C ASP A 46 12.53 21.98 10.00
N ILE A 47 11.32 21.55 9.62
CA ILE A 47 10.09 22.32 9.69
C ILE A 47 9.20 21.75 10.79
N GLY A 48 8.91 22.55 11.81
CA GLY A 48 7.98 22.20 12.87
C GLY A 48 6.75 23.11 12.85
N ILE A 49 5.56 22.52 12.86
CA ILE A 49 4.27 23.22 12.92
C ILE A 49 3.61 22.83 14.23
N SER A 50 3.31 23.81 15.08
CA SER A 50 2.61 23.57 16.35
C SER A 50 1.11 23.34 16.14
N ALA A 51 0.42 22.88 17.18
CA ALA A 51 -1.03 22.65 17.14
C ALA A 51 -1.87 23.86 16.69
N THR A 52 -1.42 25.07 16.99
CA THR A 52 -2.06 26.33 16.53
C THR A 52 -1.54 26.84 15.19
N GLY A 53 -0.51 26.21 14.64
CA GLY A 53 0.16 26.64 13.42
C GLY A 53 -0.53 26.12 12.17
N SER A 54 -0.51 26.90 11.10
CA SER A 54 -0.99 26.46 9.79
C SER A 54 -0.07 26.88 8.65
N ILE A 55 -0.01 26.06 7.61
CA ILE A 55 0.63 26.39 6.33
C ILE A 55 -0.35 26.05 5.20
N SER A 56 -0.63 27.00 4.31
CA SER A 56 -1.44 26.79 3.12
C SER A 56 -0.77 27.33 1.85
N GLY A 57 -1.06 26.70 0.71
CA GLY A 57 -0.70 27.19 -0.62
C GLY A 57 -1.68 26.70 -1.69
N ASP A 58 -1.89 27.50 -2.74
CA ASP A 58 -2.87 27.28 -3.81
C ASP A 58 -2.59 26.02 -4.64
N SER A 59 -1.31 25.63 -4.75
CA SER A 59 -0.90 24.35 -5.31
C SER A 59 -0.25 23.50 -4.24
N THR A 60 0.86 23.97 -3.66
CA THR A 60 1.62 23.20 -2.65
C THR A 60 1.81 23.96 -1.35
N ALA A 61 1.48 23.38 -0.19
CA ALA A 61 1.72 24.09 1.08
C ALA A 61 3.21 24.07 1.50
N ILE A 62 3.87 22.92 1.44
CA ILE A 62 5.28 22.78 1.78
C ILE A 62 6.00 22.13 0.60
N PHE A 63 6.94 22.85 0.00
CA PHE A 63 7.81 22.34 -1.06
C PHE A 63 9.26 22.30 -0.60
N LEU A 64 9.85 21.11 -0.59
CA LEU A 64 11.24 20.86 -0.20
C LEU A 64 12.00 20.19 -1.33
N GLN A 65 13.21 20.67 -1.62
CA GLN A 65 14.06 20.09 -2.65
C GLN A 65 15.51 20.00 -2.20
N GLY A 66 16.16 18.87 -2.48
CA GLY A 66 17.56 18.60 -2.09
C GLY A 66 17.67 17.92 -0.72
N GLY A 67 18.91 17.59 -0.33
CA GLY A 67 19.35 17.26 1.04
C GLY A 67 18.44 16.35 1.89
N ASP A 68 18.58 16.48 3.20
CA ASP A 68 17.77 15.78 4.20
C ASP A 68 16.62 16.68 4.69
N ASN A 69 15.45 16.08 4.86
CA ASN A 69 14.21 16.81 5.13
C ASN A 69 13.47 16.22 6.32
N LEU A 70 13.01 17.07 7.23
CA LEU A 70 12.22 16.70 8.38
C LEU A 70 11.06 17.66 8.56
N VAL A 71 9.84 17.14 8.40
CA VAL A 71 8.59 17.86 8.67
C VAL A 71 7.92 17.24 9.89
N ARG A 72 7.58 18.07 10.88
CA ARG A 72 6.79 17.69 12.06
C ARG A 72 5.53 18.54 12.08
N ASN A 73 4.40 17.94 11.73
CA ASN A 73 3.10 18.61 11.71
C ASN A 73 2.27 18.20 12.93
N ASN A 74 1.96 19.15 13.81
CA ASN A 74 0.93 19.00 14.84
C ASN A 74 -0.29 19.91 14.57
N GLY A 75 -0.20 20.78 13.55
CA GLY A 75 -1.21 21.77 13.21
C GLY A 75 -1.93 21.40 11.92
N THR A 76 -2.11 22.37 11.02
CA THR A 76 -2.79 22.14 9.73
C THR A 76 -1.91 22.49 8.54
N VAL A 77 -1.76 21.55 7.61
CA VAL A 77 -1.10 21.78 6.31
C VAL A 77 -2.13 21.58 5.21
N THR A 78 -2.34 22.58 4.35
CA THR A 78 -3.38 22.51 3.30
C THR A 78 -2.81 22.90 1.95
N GLY A 79 -2.59 21.91 1.07
CA GLY A 79 -2.31 22.16 -0.34
C GLY A 79 -3.62 22.33 -1.11
N GLY A 80 -3.58 23.10 -2.20
CA GLY A 80 -4.70 23.21 -3.12
C GLY A 80 -4.67 22.12 -4.19
N LEU A 81 -4.49 22.51 -5.46
CA LEU A 81 -4.58 21.58 -6.60
C LEU A 81 -3.37 20.62 -6.74
N GLY A 82 -2.30 20.85 -5.98
CA GLY A 82 -1.08 20.05 -5.99
C GLY A 82 -0.95 19.15 -4.77
N SER A 83 0.15 19.31 -4.02
CA SER A 83 0.49 18.49 -2.85
C SER A 83 0.42 19.33 -1.57
N ALA A 84 -0.11 18.80 -0.48
CA ALA A 84 0.07 19.46 0.81
C ALA A 84 1.56 19.54 1.20
N ILE A 85 2.29 18.44 1.01
CA ILE A 85 3.74 18.35 1.26
C ILE A 85 4.36 17.68 0.06
N HIS A 86 5.37 18.30 -0.54
CA HIS A 86 6.14 17.73 -1.65
C HIS A 86 7.62 17.80 -1.33
N VAL A 87 8.27 16.64 -1.24
CA VAL A 87 9.72 16.52 -1.07
C VAL A 87 10.30 15.87 -2.32
N VAL A 88 11.24 16.54 -2.97
CA VAL A 88 11.78 16.11 -4.26
C VAL A 88 13.31 16.17 -4.33
N ASN A 89 13.95 15.25 -5.05
CA ASN A 89 15.41 15.20 -5.21
C ASN A 89 16.15 15.20 -3.86
N PHE A 90 15.67 14.40 -2.90
CA PHE A 90 16.17 14.36 -1.53
C PHE A 90 17.14 13.19 -1.31
N HIS A 91 17.98 13.29 -0.29
CA HIS A 91 18.71 12.15 0.25
C HIS A 91 17.76 11.36 1.17
N ASP A 92 17.47 11.88 2.37
CA ASP A 92 16.44 11.34 3.26
C ASP A 92 15.27 12.31 3.48
N ALA A 93 14.06 11.77 3.67
CA ALA A 93 12.88 12.56 3.98
C ALA A 93 12.03 11.93 5.08
N TRP A 94 11.80 12.67 6.17
CA TRP A 94 10.95 12.29 7.28
C TRP A 94 9.76 13.23 7.41
N VAL A 95 8.56 12.67 7.44
CA VAL A 95 7.33 13.41 7.75
C VAL A 95 6.65 12.74 8.94
N TYR A 96 6.46 13.49 10.01
CA TYR A 96 5.66 13.09 11.17
C TYR A 96 4.40 13.94 11.20
N ASN A 97 3.24 13.32 11.03
CA ASN A 97 1.94 13.97 11.07
C ASN A 97 1.13 13.51 12.28
N ASP A 98 0.98 14.41 13.25
CA ASP A 98 0.06 14.30 14.39
C ASP A 98 -1.09 15.33 14.31
N GLY A 99 -1.05 16.20 13.28
CA GLY A 99 -2.10 17.16 12.98
C GLY A 99 -2.97 16.74 11.80
N THR A 100 -3.42 17.71 11.01
CA THR A 100 -4.20 17.50 9.79
C THR A 100 -3.39 17.91 8.57
N VAL A 101 -3.36 17.03 7.57
CA VAL A 101 -2.86 17.32 6.23
C VAL A 101 -4.03 17.21 5.26
N ASN A 102 -4.35 18.29 4.55
CA ASN A 102 -5.35 18.32 3.49
C ASN A 102 -4.63 18.38 2.14
N GLY A 103 -4.70 17.30 1.38
CA GLY A 103 -4.00 17.11 0.11
C GLY A 103 -2.88 16.08 0.18
N THR A 104 -2.18 15.89 -0.95
CA THR A 104 -1.20 14.81 -1.10
C THR A 104 0.09 15.06 -0.32
N ILE A 105 0.61 14.03 0.36
CA ILE A 105 2.01 13.98 0.82
C ILE A 105 2.79 13.22 -0.25
N LYS A 106 3.65 13.90 -1.00
CA LYS A 106 4.40 13.35 -2.13
C LYS A 106 5.90 13.31 -1.84
N PHE A 107 6.49 12.13 -1.96
CA PHE A 107 7.94 11.91 -2.02
C PHE A 107 8.32 11.53 -3.45
N GLU A 108 9.26 12.25 -4.05
CA GLU A 108 9.64 12.04 -5.45
C GLU A 108 11.15 12.10 -5.64
N THR A 109 11.74 11.06 -6.20
CA THR A 109 13.18 10.99 -6.51
C THR A 109 14.04 11.22 -5.26
N GLY A 110 14.34 10.16 -4.52
CA GLY A 110 15.22 10.25 -3.36
C GLY A 110 15.63 8.90 -2.78
N SER A 111 16.61 8.88 -1.89
CA SER A 111 17.18 7.62 -1.40
C SER A 111 16.21 6.87 -0.50
N SER A 112 15.69 7.53 0.55
CA SER A 112 14.74 6.91 1.47
C SER A 112 13.77 7.90 2.09
N PHE A 113 12.50 7.52 2.20
CA PHE A 113 11.52 8.29 2.94
C PHE A 113 10.94 7.50 4.12
N ARG A 114 10.45 8.23 5.11
CA ARG A 114 9.58 7.68 6.14
C ARG A 114 8.48 8.66 6.51
N LEU A 115 7.25 8.19 6.37
CA LEU A 115 6.06 8.87 6.86
C LEU A 115 5.56 8.15 8.12
N VAL A 116 5.24 8.92 9.15
CA VAL A 116 4.48 8.46 10.31
C VAL A 116 3.25 9.34 10.44
N ASN A 117 2.07 8.76 10.28
CA ASN A 117 0.78 9.42 10.45
C ASN A 117 0.08 8.87 11.70
N THR A 118 -0.17 9.72 12.69
CA THR A 118 -0.93 9.38 13.92
C THR A 118 -2.29 10.06 13.99
N ASN A 119 -2.58 10.97 13.07
CA ASN A 119 -3.85 11.68 12.99
C ASN A 119 -4.36 11.68 11.55
N LEU A 120 -4.72 12.81 10.93
CA LEU A 120 -5.44 12.82 9.66
C LEU A 120 -4.57 13.25 8.47
N VAL A 121 -4.57 12.41 7.43
CA VAL A 121 -4.22 12.80 6.06
C VAL A 121 -5.48 12.66 5.20
N ASN A 122 -6.11 13.78 4.88
CA ASN A 122 -7.22 13.85 3.94
C ASN A 122 -6.65 14.04 2.52
N GLY A 123 -6.26 12.94 1.88
CA GLY A 123 -5.58 12.91 0.60
C GLY A 123 -4.78 11.62 0.41
N THR A 124 -3.82 11.67 -0.52
CA THR A 124 -2.96 10.54 -0.87
C THR A 124 -1.58 10.67 -0.23
N VAL A 125 -0.98 9.53 0.15
CA VAL A 125 0.46 9.41 0.33
C VAL A 125 1.05 8.81 -0.93
N ALA A 126 1.86 9.60 -1.64
CA ALA A 126 2.44 9.19 -2.92
C ALA A 126 3.97 9.09 -2.82
N ALA A 127 4.54 8.05 -3.42
CA ALA A 127 5.98 7.84 -3.49
C ALA A 127 6.38 7.47 -4.92
N ALA A 128 7.36 8.16 -5.51
CA ALA A 128 7.86 7.89 -6.85
C ALA A 128 9.39 7.90 -6.88
N ASN A 129 10.01 6.92 -7.54
CA ASN A 129 11.47 6.80 -7.65
C ASN A 129 12.21 6.90 -6.30
N THR A 130 11.68 6.27 -5.26
CA THR A 130 12.25 6.27 -3.91
C THR A 130 11.82 5.03 -3.14
N SER A 131 12.59 4.62 -2.14
CA SER A 131 12.22 3.55 -1.20
C SER A 131 11.74 4.16 0.12
N GLY A 132 10.97 3.43 0.91
CA GLY A 132 10.62 3.97 2.22
C GLY A 132 9.57 3.21 3.00
N THR A 133 9.20 3.79 4.14
CA THR A 133 8.18 3.22 5.02
C THR A 133 7.06 4.22 5.31
N ILE A 134 5.83 3.77 5.13
CA ILE A 134 4.62 4.46 5.56
C ILE A 134 4.12 3.75 6.82
N VAL A 135 4.02 4.48 7.93
CA VAL A 135 3.40 4.00 9.17
C VAL A 135 2.16 4.81 9.43
N ASN A 136 0.99 4.18 9.32
CA ASN A 136 -0.29 4.79 9.61
C ASN A 136 -0.89 4.22 10.90
N ALA A 137 -1.04 5.05 11.92
CA ALA A 137 -1.81 4.77 13.13
C ALA A 137 -3.05 5.67 13.26
N GLY A 138 -3.16 6.72 12.43
CA GLY A 138 -4.34 7.58 12.32
C GLY A 138 -5.22 7.21 11.14
N ALA A 139 -5.80 8.21 10.48
CA ALA A 139 -6.63 8.06 9.28
C ALA A 139 -5.92 8.62 8.05
N ILE A 140 -5.93 7.85 6.95
CA ILE A 140 -5.63 8.34 5.60
C ILE A 140 -6.87 8.11 4.75
N GLU A 141 -7.43 9.18 4.22
CA GLU A 141 -8.74 9.17 3.57
C GLU A 141 -8.63 9.80 2.18
N ASN A 142 -9.00 9.03 1.16
CA ASN A 142 -9.17 9.51 -0.20
C ASN A 142 -10.28 8.71 -0.88
N THR A 143 -11.49 9.28 -0.93
CA THR A 143 -12.63 8.62 -1.57
C THR A 143 -12.63 8.75 -3.10
N ALA A 144 -11.78 9.61 -3.66
CA ALA A 144 -11.70 9.87 -5.10
C ALA A 144 -10.54 9.12 -5.79
N GLY A 145 -9.72 8.39 -5.03
CA GLY A 145 -8.56 7.70 -5.56
C GLY A 145 -7.85 6.84 -4.52
N ALA A 146 -6.57 6.58 -4.76
CA ALA A 146 -5.74 5.80 -3.85
C ALA A 146 -5.36 6.60 -2.59
N VAL A 147 -5.40 5.97 -1.42
CA VAL A 147 -4.82 6.53 -0.18
C VAL A 147 -3.31 6.39 -0.14
N ILE A 148 -2.79 5.33 -0.76
CA ILE A 148 -1.36 5.10 -0.96
C ILE A 148 -1.15 4.83 -2.44
N ALA A 149 -0.26 5.60 -3.06
CA ALA A 149 0.12 5.45 -4.46
C ALA A 149 1.65 5.43 -4.56
N ALA A 150 2.24 4.25 -4.40
CA ALA A 150 3.66 4.04 -4.65
C ALA A 150 3.84 3.66 -6.13
N SER A 151 4.65 4.41 -6.85
CA SER A 151 5.15 4.10 -8.19
C SER A 151 6.69 4.19 -8.14
N SER A 152 7.28 3.47 -7.21
CA SER A 152 8.71 3.49 -6.91
C SER A 152 9.47 2.46 -7.73
N THR A 153 10.75 2.72 -7.95
CA THR A 153 11.73 1.77 -8.51
C THR A 153 12.38 0.92 -7.40
N SER A 154 11.81 0.93 -6.19
CA SER A 154 12.35 0.27 -5.00
C SER A 154 11.20 -0.06 -4.06
N ALA A 155 11.34 -1.15 -3.30
CA ALA A 155 10.30 -1.61 -2.38
C ALA A 155 9.86 -0.54 -1.37
N VAL A 156 8.55 -0.48 -1.13
CA VAL A 156 7.89 0.33 -0.11
C VAL A 156 7.29 -0.60 0.95
N VAL A 157 7.39 -0.15 2.20
CA VAL A 157 6.79 -0.85 3.33
C VAL A 157 5.62 -0.04 3.86
N VAL A 158 4.42 -0.62 3.85
CA VAL A 158 3.22 -0.05 4.46
C VAL A 158 2.93 -0.78 5.76
N LYS A 159 2.79 -0.03 6.86
CA LYS A 159 2.34 -0.54 8.15
C LYS A 159 1.10 0.23 8.57
N ASN A 160 -0.04 -0.42 8.52
CA ASN A 160 -1.30 0.18 8.93
C ASN A 160 -1.77 -0.43 10.25
N SER A 161 -1.97 0.41 11.27
CA SER A 161 -2.70 0.08 12.50
C SER A 161 -3.89 1.01 12.73
N GLY A 162 -4.10 1.97 11.84
CA GLY A 162 -5.23 2.91 11.87
C GLY A 162 -6.24 2.60 10.76
N THR A 163 -6.80 3.65 10.14
CA THR A 163 -7.80 3.54 9.07
C THR A 163 -7.24 4.03 7.74
N LEU A 164 -7.43 3.24 6.70
CA LEU A 164 -7.21 3.59 5.30
C LEU A 164 -8.57 3.57 4.59
N THR A 165 -9.07 4.72 4.13
CA THR A 165 -10.36 4.83 3.42
C THR A 165 -10.11 5.15 1.96
N GLY A 166 -10.11 4.11 1.12
CA GLY A 166 -9.69 4.14 -0.28
C GLY A 166 -8.70 3.02 -0.59
N ASN A 167 -8.34 2.88 -1.86
CA ASN A 167 -7.48 1.78 -2.31
C ASN A 167 -6.01 2.01 -1.93
N VAL A 168 -5.31 0.93 -1.61
CA VAL A 168 -3.86 0.90 -1.43
C VAL A 168 -3.23 0.37 -2.71
N LEU A 169 -2.36 1.15 -3.33
CA LEU A 169 -1.56 0.76 -4.49
C LEU A 169 -0.08 0.80 -4.10
N ALA A 170 0.50 -0.36 -3.80
CA ALA A 170 1.94 -0.53 -3.69
C ALA A 170 2.53 -0.77 -5.10
N ALA A 171 3.71 -0.21 -5.37
CA ALA A 171 4.45 -0.10 -6.65
C ALA A 171 3.89 -0.65 -7.99
N LEU A 172 3.82 0.22 -9.02
CA LEU A 172 3.48 -0.14 -10.41
C LEU A 172 4.58 -0.85 -11.24
N LEU A 173 5.80 -1.09 -10.72
CA LEU A 173 6.95 -1.56 -11.52
C LEU A 173 7.53 -2.89 -11.03
N SER A 174 7.77 -3.79 -11.99
CA SER A 174 7.72 -5.26 -11.94
C SER A 174 8.88 -6.01 -11.26
N ASP A 175 9.64 -5.43 -10.32
CA ASP A 175 10.79 -6.13 -9.73
C ASP A 175 11.02 -5.93 -8.23
N GLN A 176 10.09 -5.32 -7.51
CA GLN A 176 10.29 -4.95 -6.11
C GLN A 176 9.43 -5.78 -5.16
N ALA A 177 9.98 -6.14 -4.00
CA ALA A 177 9.25 -6.90 -3.00
C ALA A 177 8.61 -5.94 -2.00
N ASP A 178 7.45 -5.38 -2.37
CA ASP A 178 6.66 -4.53 -1.49
C ASP A 178 6.11 -5.32 -0.30
N ARG A 179 5.90 -4.61 0.81
CA ARG A 179 5.42 -5.25 2.03
C ARG A 179 4.37 -4.44 2.74
N MET A 180 3.20 -5.03 2.89
CA MET A 180 2.14 -4.48 3.72
C MET A 180 1.94 -5.33 4.98
N VAL A 181 1.90 -4.66 6.13
CA VAL A 181 1.43 -5.24 7.38
C VAL A 181 0.21 -4.45 7.84
N ASN A 182 -0.93 -5.12 7.94
CA ASN A 182 -2.19 -4.49 8.32
C ASN A 182 -2.72 -5.06 9.64
N SER A 183 -2.76 -4.23 10.68
CA SER A 183 -3.46 -4.48 11.94
C SER A 183 -4.59 -3.47 12.20
N GLY A 184 -4.96 -2.70 11.17
CA GLY A 184 -6.03 -1.71 11.22
C GLY A 184 -7.07 -1.94 10.13
N MET A 185 -7.92 -0.96 9.86
CA MET A 185 -8.97 -1.06 8.85
C MET A 185 -8.49 -0.55 7.49
N VAL A 186 -8.76 -1.31 6.44
CA VAL A 186 -8.65 -0.88 5.04
C VAL A 186 -10.03 -0.97 4.40
N ASN A 187 -10.66 0.17 4.17
CA ASN A 187 -11.92 0.28 3.46
C ASN A 187 -11.66 0.54 1.96
N GLY A 188 -11.22 -0.51 1.27
CA GLY A 188 -10.81 -0.50 -0.13
C GLY A 188 -10.03 -1.76 -0.48
N ASP A 189 -9.55 -1.83 -1.72
CA ASP A 189 -8.67 -2.91 -2.17
C ASP A 189 -7.22 -2.66 -1.76
N VAL A 190 -6.46 -3.75 -1.61
CA VAL A 190 -4.99 -3.73 -1.53
C VAL A 190 -4.45 -4.31 -2.83
N LEU A 191 -3.72 -3.51 -3.59
CA LEU A 191 -3.13 -3.88 -4.88
C LEU A 191 -1.61 -3.79 -4.73
N LEU A 192 -0.91 -4.93 -4.71
CA LEU A 192 0.57 -4.96 -4.58
C LEU A 192 1.28 -4.90 -5.94
N LEU A 193 0.53 -5.24 -7.01
CA LEU A 193 0.84 -4.99 -8.41
C LEU A 193 2.00 -5.80 -8.98
N GLY A 194 3.26 -5.52 -8.66
CA GLY A 194 4.36 -6.17 -9.37
C GLY A 194 5.62 -6.38 -8.55
N GLY A 195 6.15 -7.59 -8.61
CA GLY A 195 7.31 -8.07 -7.87
C GLY A 195 6.91 -9.18 -6.90
N ASN A 196 7.82 -9.63 -6.03
CA ASN A 196 7.52 -10.71 -5.08
C ASN A 196 7.09 -10.11 -3.75
N ASP A 197 5.80 -9.85 -3.61
CA ASP A 197 5.23 -9.04 -2.57
C ASP A 197 4.83 -9.87 -1.35
N LYS A 198 4.66 -9.14 -0.24
CA LYS A 198 4.17 -9.74 1.00
C LYS A 198 3.09 -8.90 1.64
N TYR A 199 1.88 -9.45 1.67
CA TYR A 199 0.82 -9.01 2.56
C TYR A 199 0.80 -9.85 3.83
N THR A 200 0.68 -9.21 4.98
CA THR A 200 0.46 -9.89 6.24
C THR A 200 -0.58 -9.14 7.05
N HIS A 201 -1.69 -9.81 7.29
CA HIS A 201 -2.62 -9.39 8.31
C HIS A 201 -2.00 -9.64 9.69
N ALA A 202 -2.04 -8.61 10.55
CA ALA A 202 -1.62 -8.64 11.94
C ALA A 202 -2.85 -8.36 12.82
N ALA A 203 -2.87 -8.91 14.04
CA ALA A 203 -4.08 -9.01 14.87
C ALA A 203 -4.97 -7.75 14.88
N GLY A 204 -6.27 -7.95 14.61
CA GLY A 204 -7.31 -6.92 14.71
C GLY A 204 -7.54 -6.06 13.47
N GLY A 205 -6.79 -6.28 12.38
CA GLY A 205 -7.03 -5.59 11.12
C GLY A 205 -8.29 -6.08 10.37
N SER A 206 -8.62 -5.42 9.27
CA SER A 206 -9.59 -5.90 8.27
C SER A 206 -9.30 -5.25 6.92
N VAL A 207 -9.65 -5.93 5.84
CA VAL A 207 -9.69 -5.38 4.48
C VAL A 207 -11.09 -5.63 3.95
N ALA A 208 -11.79 -4.57 3.58
CA ALA A 208 -13.16 -4.67 3.05
C ALA A 208 -13.18 -5.12 1.57
N GLY A 209 -12.14 -4.79 0.82
CA GLY A 209 -11.95 -5.19 -0.57
C GLY A 209 -11.10 -6.44 -0.73
N THR A 210 -10.57 -6.64 -1.92
CA THR A 210 -9.68 -7.75 -2.25
C THR A 210 -8.22 -7.36 -1.99
N VAL A 211 -7.43 -8.31 -1.47
CA VAL A 211 -5.96 -8.21 -1.50
C VAL A 211 -5.45 -8.94 -2.73
N LYS A 212 -4.76 -8.21 -3.61
CA LYS A 212 -4.20 -8.72 -4.85
C LYS A 212 -2.67 -8.70 -4.81
N GLY A 213 -2.06 -9.86 -5.06
CA GLY A 213 -0.62 -10.02 -5.20
C GLY A 213 -0.12 -9.27 -6.43
N GLY A 214 -0.59 -9.66 -7.60
CA GLY A 214 -0.18 -9.04 -8.85
C GLY A 214 0.74 -9.98 -9.63
N THR A 215 1.76 -9.44 -10.29
CA THR A 215 2.75 -10.27 -10.97
C THR A 215 3.91 -10.58 -10.04
N GLY A 216 4.31 -11.84 -9.95
CA GLY A 216 5.44 -12.29 -9.13
C GLY A 216 5.05 -13.47 -8.26
N ASN A 217 5.95 -13.93 -7.39
CA ASN A 217 5.63 -15.01 -6.44
C ASN A 217 5.33 -14.39 -5.09
N ASP A 218 4.06 -14.14 -4.84
CA ASP A 218 3.57 -13.38 -3.70
C ASP A 218 3.28 -14.25 -2.49
N ILE A 219 3.23 -13.60 -1.32
CA ILE A 219 2.81 -14.23 -0.07
C ILE A 219 1.71 -13.39 0.56
N LEU A 220 0.49 -13.91 0.51
CA LEU A 220 -0.69 -13.31 1.12
C LEU A 220 -1.09 -14.11 2.36
N ARG A 221 -1.10 -13.46 3.52
CA ARG A 221 -1.51 -14.08 4.81
C ARG A 221 -2.65 -13.28 5.43
N GLY A 222 -3.79 -13.95 5.56
CA GLY A 222 -5.02 -13.42 6.11
C GLY A 222 -5.09 -13.55 7.62
N SER A 223 -6.29 -13.38 8.11
CA SER A 223 -6.62 -13.02 9.48
C SER A 223 -7.39 -14.13 10.18
N THR A 224 -8.21 -13.76 11.16
CA THR A 224 -9.23 -14.65 11.74
C THR A 224 -10.64 -14.27 11.26
N ALA A 225 -10.75 -13.33 10.34
CA ALA A 225 -11.98 -12.89 9.69
C ALA A 225 -11.91 -13.28 8.21
N ALA A 226 -13.07 -13.30 7.54
CA ALA A 226 -13.15 -13.59 6.12
C ALA A 226 -12.29 -12.64 5.29
N ASP A 227 -11.35 -13.20 4.53
CA ASP A 227 -10.46 -12.50 3.62
C ASP A 227 -10.74 -12.90 2.16
N ILE A 228 -10.53 -11.98 1.22
CA ILE A 228 -10.63 -12.24 -0.22
C ILE A 228 -9.27 -11.99 -0.85
N PHE A 229 -8.59 -13.06 -1.26
CA PHE A 229 -7.25 -13.01 -1.85
C PHE A 229 -7.24 -13.44 -3.32
N ASN A 230 -6.42 -12.73 -4.10
CA ASN A 230 -6.12 -13.07 -5.48
C ASN A 230 -4.60 -12.99 -5.70
N GLY A 231 -3.93 -14.10 -5.98
CA GLY A 231 -2.49 -14.11 -6.26
C GLY A 231 -2.16 -13.40 -7.57
N GLU A 232 -2.96 -13.66 -8.61
CA GLU A 232 -2.82 -13.18 -9.99
C GLU A 232 -1.80 -13.96 -10.84
N ALA A 233 -0.57 -13.51 -11.02
CA ALA A 233 0.35 -14.16 -11.96
C ALA A 233 1.68 -14.49 -11.29
N GLY A 234 1.99 -15.78 -11.18
CA GLY A 234 3.23 -16.31 -10.63
C GLY A 234 2.94 -17.38 -9.59
N ASN A 235 3.96 -17.95 -8.94
CA ASN A 235 3.75 -19.06 -8.00
C ASN A 235 3.50 -18.51 -6.60
N ASP A 236 2.23 -18.26 -6.30
CA ASP A 236 1.80 -17.54 -5.11
C ASP A 236 1.59 -18.47 -3.92
N ARG A 237 1.62 -17.88 -2.72
CA ARG A 237 1.28 -18.57 -1.48
C ARG A 237 0.20 -17.81 -0.74
N LEU A 238 -1.01 -18.34 -0.79
CA LEU A 238 -2.19 -17.75 -0.18
C LEU A 238 -2.56 -18.57 1.05
N PHE A 239 -2.62 -17.88 2.20
CA PHE A 239 -3.05 -18.45 3.48
C PHE A 239 -4.22 -17.61 4.00
N GLY A 240 -5.44 -18.14 3.94
CA GLY A 240 -6.66 -17.47 4.42
C GLY A 240 -6.60 -17.23 5.94
N GLY A 241 -6.37 -18.30 6.69
CA GLY A 241 -6.13 -18.23 8.13
C GLY A 241 -7.31 -18.81 8.89
N GLY A 242 -8.17 -17.97 9.44
CA GLY A 242 -9.46 -18.40 9.92
C GLY A 242 -10.54 -17.44 9.45
N GLY A 243 -11.77 -17.89 9.39
CA GLY A 243 -12.82 -17.12 8.73
C GLY A 243 -13.33 -17.91 7.53
N GLU A 244 -14.30 -17.39 6.79
CA GLU A 244 -14.74 -18.02 5.55
C GLU A 244 -14.01 -17.29 4.41
N ASP A 245 -12.89 -17.85 3.96
CA ASP A 245 -11.98 -17.18 3.05
C ASP A 245 -12.28 -17.51 1.59
N VAL A 246 -12.02 -16.56 0.69
CA VAL A 246 -12.10 -16.75 -0.76
C VAL A 246 -10.71 -16.57 -1.35
N LEU A 247 -10.15 -17.66 -1.89
CA LEU A 247 -8.77 -17.72 -2.38
C LEU A 247 -8.78 -18.03 -3.89
N THR A 248 -8.27 -17.10 -4.68
CA THR A 248 -7.96 -17.31 -6.11
C THR A 248 -6.44 -17.32 -6.25
N GLY A 249 -5.85 -18.45 -6.67
CA GLY A 249 -4.42 -18.53 -6.94
C GLY A 249 -4.04 -17.60 -8.09
N GLY A 250 -4.55 -17.92 -9.28
CA GLY A 250 -4.24 -17.16 -10.48
C GLY A 250 -3.70 -18.11 -11.53
N GLY A 251 -2.79 -17.64 -12.37
CA GLY A 251 -2.03 -18.52 -13.26
C GLY A 251 -0.74 -19.01 -12.60
N ASP A 252 -0.10 -20.01 -13.22
CA ASP A 252 1.10 -20.71 -12.72
C ASP A 252 0.79 -21.71 -11.58
N ALA A 253 1.74 -22.04 -10.70
CA ALA A 253 1.58 -23.13 -9.73
C ALA A 253 1.49 -22.59 -8.31
N ASP A 254 0.27 -22.50 -7.79
CA ASP A 254 -0.01 -21.86 -6.50
C ASP A 254 -0.07 -22.82 -5.33
N LEU A 255 0.22 -22.29 -4.14
CA LEU A 255 0.01 -22.97 -2.86
C LEU A 255 -1.10 -22.27 -2.08
N LEU A 256 -2.23 -22.97 -1.93
CA LEU A 256 -3.42 -22.45 -1.27
C LEU A 256 -3.65 -23.17 0.07
N SER A 257 -4.01 -22.40 1.08
CA SER A 257 -4.40 -22.90 2.41
C SER A 257 -5.55 -22.05 2.91
N GLY A 258 -6.73 -22.65 3.01
CA GLY A 258 -7.92 -21.96 3.52
C GLY A 258 -7.77 -21.69 5.01
N GLY A 259 -7.41 -22.73 5.75
CA GLY A 259 -7.24 -22.69 7.19
C GLY A 259 -8.46 -23.24 7.91
N GLY A 260 -9.09 -22.43 8.75
CA GLY A 260 -10.21 -22.86 9.57
C GLY A 260 -11.54 -22.26 9.12
N GLN A 261 -12.59 -23.08 9.15
CA GLN A 261 -13.99 -22.82 8.76
C GLN A 261 -14.29 -23.25 7.30
N HIS A 262 -15.14 -22.53 6.57
CA HIS A 262 -15.59 -22.92 5.23
C HIS A 262 -14.89 -22.04 4.19
N ASP A 263 -13.89 -22.59 3.52
CA ASP A 263 -13.11 -21.82 2.55
C ASP A 263 -13.51 -22.14 1.12
N THR A 264 -13.41 -21.16 0.23
CA THR A 264 -13.69 -21.31 -1.20
C THR A 264 -12.43 -21.06 -2.01
N PHE A 265 -11.98 -22.09 -2.73
CA PHE A 265 -10.87 -22.03 -3.67
C PHE A 265 -11.43 -21.84 -5.08
N VAL A 266 -11.18 -20.67 -5.69
CA VAL A 266 -11.79 -20.26 -6.95
C VAL A 266 -10.82 -20.46 -8.11
N PHE A 267 -11.30 -21.07 -9.19
CA PHE A 267 -10.61 -21.13 -10.48
C PHE A 267 -11.48 -20.42 -11.53
N LEU A 268 -10.90 -19.45 -12.22
CA LEU A 268 -11.56 -18.61 -13.21
C LEU A 268 -11.39 -19.16 -14.62
N THR A 269 -10.26 -19.81 -14.92
CA THR A 269 -9.99 -20.40 -16.23
C THR A 269 -9.31 -21.76 -16.12
N ALA A 270 -9.31 -22.54 -17.21
CA ALA A 270 -8.58 -23.81 -17.27
C ALA A 270 -7.04 -23.63 -17.25
N ASN A 271 -6.55 -22.41 -17.46
CA ASN A 271 -5.12 -22.09 -17.39
C ASN A 271 -4.65 -21.76 -15.98
N ASP A 272 -5.59 -21.55 -15.05
CA ASP A 272 -5.26 -21.22 -13.66
C ASP A 272 -4.54 -22.40 -12.98
N SER A 273 -4.88 -23.63 -13.36
CA SER A 273 -4.18 -24.83 -12.88
C SER A 273 -4.07 -25.88 -13.98
N THR A 274 -2.86 -25.99 -14.54
CA THR A 274 -2.56 -26.91 -15.65
C THR A 274 -1.82 -28.15 -15.16
N ALA A 275 -1.71 -29.19 -15.99
CA ALA A 275 -0.92 -30.38 -15.61
C ALA A 275 0.58 -30.10 -15.43
N ALA A 276 1.12 -29.04 -16.04
CA ALA A 276 2.54 -28.66 -15.93
C ALA A 276 2.80 -27.69 -14.76
N ALA A 277 1.79 -26.89 -14.41
CA ALA A 277 1.80 -25.95 -13.31
C ALA A 277 0.46 -26.12 -12.57
N SER A 278 0.41 -27.11 -11.69
CA SER A 278 -0.80 -27.46 -10.94
C SER A 278 -0.78 -26.80 -9.58
N ASP A 279 -1.90 -26.18 -9.23
CA ASP A 279 -2.14 -25.69 -7.89
C ASP A 279 -2.20 -26.81 -6.86
N ARG A 280 -1.83 -26.44 -5.63
CA ARG A 280 -1.91 -27.30 -4.47
C ARG A 280 -2.67 -26.62 -3.34
N ILE A 281 -3.88 -27.12 -3.09
CA ILE A 281 -4.60 -26.85 -1.84
C ILE A 281 -4.06 -27.81 -0.76
N THR A 282 -3.59 -27.25 0.36
CA THR A 282 -2.81 -28.03 1.35
C THR A 282 -3.61 -28.58 2.52
N ASP A 283 -4.78 -28.03 2.80
CA ASP A 283 -5.58 -28.27 4.01
C ASP A 283 -7.07 -28.52 3.76
N PHE A 284 -7.45 -28.82 2.50
CA PHE A 284 -8.84 -29.01 2.09
C PHE A 284 -9.61 -30.00 2.99
N GLN A 285 -10.69 -29.53 3.60
CA GLN A 285 -11.58 -30.28 4.48
C GLN A 285 -12.86 -30.69 3.74
N HIS A 286 -13.00 -31.99 3.48
CA HIS A 286 -14.18 -32.52 2.79
C HIS A 286 -15.47 -32.27 3.57
N GLY A 287 -16.48 -31.72 2.88
CA GLY A 287 -17.79 -31.40 3.46
C GLY A 287 -17.83 -30.05 4.19
N LEU A 288 -16.71 -29.32 4.24
CA LEU A 288 -16.63 -27.95 4.73
C LEU A 288 -16.21 -27.00 3.60
N ASP A 289 -15.06 -27.27 2.97
CA ASP A 289 -14.50 -26.40 1.93
C ASP A 289 -15.12 -26.65 0.56
N GLN A 290 -15.00 -25.64 -0.30
CA GLN A 290 -15.51 -25.63 -1.66
C GLN A 290 -14.40 -25.35 -2.68
N ILE A 291 -14.46 -26.05 -3.81
CA ILE A 291 -13.71 -25.71 -5.00
C ILE A 291 -14.72 -25.12 -5.98
N ASP A 292 -14.62 -23.82 -6.27
CA ASP A 292 -15.48 -23.12 -7.20
C ASP A 292 -14.86 -23.15 -8.61
N LEU A 293 -15.57 -23.80 -9.53
CA LEU A 293 -15.21 -23.95 -10.93
C LEU A 293 -16.26 -23.31 -11.86
N ALA A 294 -17.16 -22.47 -11.33
CA ALA A 294 -18.30 -21.93 -12.08
C ALA A 294 -17.90 -21.15 -13.33
N ASN A 295 -16.71 -20.55 -13.33
CA ASN A 295 -16.18 -19.76 -14.46
C ASN A 295 -15.25 -20.56 -15.37
N VAL A 296 -14.83 -21.77 -14.96
CA VAL A 296 -14.02 -22.65 -15.81
C VAL A 296 -14.91 -23.22 -16.92
N ASN A 297 -14.88 -22.57 -18.08
CA ASN A 297 -15.60 -23.02 -19.27
C ASN A 297 -14.85 -24.19 -19.94
N ALA A 298 -14.80 -25.31 -19.22
CA ALA A 298 -14.58 -26.61 -19.81
C ALA A 298 -15.97 -27.26 -19.93
N GLY A 299 -16.27 -27.91 -21.06
CA GLY A 299 -17.37 -28.89 -21.06
C GLY A 299 -17.20 -29.89 -19.89
N VAL A 300 -18.25 -30.67 -19.57
CA VAL A 300 -18.36 -31.58 -18.40
C VAL A 300 -17.01 -31.93 -17.78
N LEU A 301 -16.70 -31.33 -16.62
CA LEU A 301 -15.51 -31.63 -15.84
C LEU A 301 -15.55 -33.09 -15.39
N ASP A 302 -14.47 -33.83 -15.62
CA ASP A 302 -14.37 -35.24 -15.21
C ASP A 302 -13.78 -35.34 -13.80
N PHE A 303 -14.58 -35.86 -12.85
CA PHE A 303 -14.09 -36.16 -11.51
C PHE A 303 -13.40 -37.52 -11.48
N ASN A 304 -12.07 -37.53 -11.36
CA ASN A 304 -11.24 -38.74 -11.44
C ASN A 304 -11.08 -39.48 -10.10
N GLY A 305 -11.62 -38.93 -9.00
CA GLY A 305 -11.45 -39.51 -7.67
C GLY A 305 -9.97 -39.66 -7.30
N LEU A 306 -9.53 -40.90 -7.01
CA LEU A 306 -8.12 -41.22 -6.71
C LEU A 306 -7.29 -41.58 -7.98
N GLY A 307 -7.92 -41.58 -9.16
CA GLY A 307 -7.27 -41.90 -10.43
C GLY A 307 -6.23 -40.87 -10.86
N GLY A 308 -5.28 -41.30 -11.69
CA GLY A 308 -4.35 -40.39 -12.36
C GLY A 308 -5.04 -39.56 -13.46
N PHE A 309 -4.42 -38.44 -13.84
CA PHE A 309 -4.91 -37.64 -14.96
C PHE A 309 -4.83 -38.45 -16.26
N THR A 310 -5.96 -38.62 -16.95
CA THR A 310 -6.09 -39.45 -18.16
C THR A 310 -5.81 -38.68 -19.45
N GLY A 311 -5.63 -37.34 -19.37
CA GLY A 311 -5.26 -36.50 -20.51
C GLY A 311 -6.36 -36.34 -21.57
N GLY A 312 -7.62 -36.64 -21.24
CA GLY A 312 -8.75 -36.70 -22.18
C GLY A 312 -9.22 -35.37 -22.78
N GLY A 313 -8.56 -34.25 -22.50
CA GLY A 313 -8.89 -32.93 -23.04
C GLY A 313 -10.05 -32.20 -22.33
N THR A 314 -10.77 -32.88 -21.43
CA THR A 314 -11.68 -32.29 -20.44
C THR A 314 -10.90 -31.90 -19.18
N GLY A 315 -11.29 -30.80 -18.52
CA GLY A 315 -10.73 -30.45 -17.21
C GLY A 315 -11.06 -31.54 -16.18
N SER A 316 -10.14 -31.83 -15.26
CA SER A 316 -10.32 -32.94 -14.32
C SER A 316 -9.86 -32.65 -12.91
N VAL A 317 -10.63 -33.10 -11.92
CA VAL A 317 -10.34 -32.95 -10.48
C VAL A 317 -9.98 -34.31 -9.89
N ARG A 318 -8.92 -34.39 -9.08
CA ARG A 318 -8.53 -35.59 -8.35
C ARG A 318 -8.21 -35.31 -6.89
N TYR A 319 -8.32 -36.34 -6.07
CA TYR A 319 -7.85 -36.35 -4.69
C TYR A 319 -6.48 -37.03 -4.61
N VAL A 320 -5.54 -36.43 -3.88
CA VAL A 320 -4.21 -37.02 -3.62
C VAL A 320 -4.12 -37.34 -2.13
N LEU A 321 -4.12 -38.63 -1.81
CA LEU A 321 -3.82 -39.11 -0.45
C LEU A 321 -2.30 -39.02 -0.23
N ASN A 322 -1.87 -38.36 0.85
CA ASN A 322 -0.48 -38.43 1.33
C ASN A 322 -0.26 -39.67 2.18
#